data_AF-A0A965Q0Z5-F1
#
_entry.id   AF-A0A965Q0Z5-F1
#
_cell.length_a   1.000
_cell.length_b   1.000
_cell.length_c   1.000
_cell.angle_alpha   90.00
_cell.angle_beta   90.00
_cell.angle_gamma   90.00
#
_symmetry.space_group_name_H-M   'P 1'
#
loop_
_entity.id
_entity.type
_entity.pdbx_description
1 polymer ?
#
loop_
_entity_poly.entity_id
_entity_poly.type
_entity_poly.pdbx_seq_one_letter_code
_entity_poly.pdbx_strand_id
1 'polypeptide(L)'
;MKRYLSYFFIGSSILLFLFTFFSSRSGERLEVLEMQRAAQENERDEILGRVNELKTTLIGMEENPRVLERLAREELLLARDNEQIVLFEAP
;
A
#
# COMPACT_ATOMS: atom_id res chain seq x y z
N MET A 1 34.26 30.38 -45.40
CA MET A 1 34.23 30.41 -43.92
C MET A 1 32.84 30.67 -43.31
N LYS A 2 32.05 31.66 -43.77
CA LYS A 2 30.77 32.03 -43.12
C LYS A 2 29.69 30.92 -43.06
N ARG A 3 29.62 30.02 -44.05
CA ARG A 3 28.63 28.93 -44.09
C ARG A 3 28.86 27.82 -43.05
N TYR A 4 30.12 27.46 -42.78
CA TYR A 4 30.44 26.45 -41.76
C TYR A 4 30.10 26.92 -40.35
N LEU A 5 30.26 28.21 -40.08
CA LEU A 5 29.89 28.82 -38.82
C LEU A 5 28.37 28.75 -38.59
N SER A 6 27.54 28.98 -39.62
CA SER A 6 26.09 28.86 -39.48
C SER A 6 25.63 27.41 -39.26
N TYR A 7 26.24 26.43 -39.93
CA TYR A 7 25.92 25.02 -39.69
C TYR A 7 26.31 24.56 -38.29
N PHE A 8 27.41 25.09 -37.75
CA PHE A 8 27.82 24.83 -36.37
C PHE A 8 26.80 25.40 -35.36
N PHE A 9 26.32 26.63 -35.56
CA PHE A 9 25.29 27.22 -34.70
C PHE A 9 23.96 26.47 -34.78
N ILE A 10 23.54 26.07 -35.99
CA ILE A 10 22.30 25.30 -36.18
C ILE A 10 22.42 23.92 -35.53
N GLY A 11 23.53 23.22 -35.75
CA GLY A 11 23.79 21.91 -35.13
C GLY A 11 23.83 21.98 -33.61
N SER A 12 24.50 22.98 -33.05
CA SER A 12 24.55 23.23 -31.60
C SER A 12 23.16 23.54 -31.02
N SER A 13 22.37 24.36 -31.71
CA SER A 13 21.01 24.70 -31.27
C SER A 13 20.07 23.50 -31.30
N ILE A 14 20.15 22.65 -32.33
CA ILE A 14 19.39 21.40 -32.40
C ILE A 14 19.81 20.43 -31.28
N LEU A 15 21.12 20.32 -31.01
CA LEU A 15 21.64 19.45 -29.96
C LEU A 15 21.15 19.90 -28.57
N LEU A 16 21.20 21.20 -28.27
CA LEU A 16 20.67 21.77 -27.03
C LEU A 16 19.17 21.57 -26.89
N PHE A 17 18.42 21.74 -27.98
CA PHE A 17 16.98 21.51 -27.99
C PHE A 17 16.63 20.04 -27.68
N LEU A 18 17.33 19.10 -28.33
CA LEU A 18 17.13 17.68 -28.05
C LEU A 18 17.51 17.32 -26.61
N PHE A 19 18.63 17.86 -26.11
CA PHE A 19 19.09 17.60 -24.74
C PHE A 19 18.07 18.09 -23.71
N THR A 20 17.56 19.31 -23.85
CA THR A 20 16.56 19.88 -22.93
C THR A 20 15.22 19.17 -23.02
N PHE A 21 14.74 18.85 -24.23
CA PHE A 21 13.50 18.11 -24.43
C PHE A 21 13.57 16.70 -23.82
N PHE A 22 14.65 15.96 -24.05
CA PHE A 22 14.81 14.62 -23.49
C PHE A 22 15.01 14.65 -21.97
N SER A 23 15.75 15.64 -21.45
CA SER A 23 15.97 15.78 -20.00
C SER A 23 14.67 16.09 -19.26
N SER A 24 13.83 17.00 -19.77
CA SER A 24 12.55 17.33 -19.12
C SER A 24 11.64 16.10 -19.02
N ARG A 25 11.50 15.34 -20.12
CA ARG A 25 10.66 14.15 -20.18
C ARG A 25 11.18 13.00 -19.31
N SER A 26 12.50 12.94 -19.11
CA SER A 26 13.13 11.94 -18.25
C SER A 26 12.94 12.28 -16.77
N GLY A 27 13.07 13.56 -16.41
CA GLY A 27 12.86 14.06 -15.05
C GLY A 27 11.43 13.84 -14.56
N GLU A 28 10.43 14.21 -15.37
CA GLU A 28 9.02 13.99 -15.02
C GLU A 28 8.69 12.50 -14.78
N ARG A 29 9.26 11.61 -15.59
CA ARG A 29 9.06 10.15 -15.41
C ARG A 29 9.72 9.63 -14.15
N LEU A 30 10.88 10.17 -13.78
CA LEU A 30 11.59 9.78 -12.57
C LEU A 30 10.81 10.19 -11.32
N GLU A 31 10.33 11.44 -11.27
CA GLU A 31 9.52 11.94 -10.16
C GLU A 31 8.23 11.12 -9.96
N VAL A 32 7.55 10.78 -11.07
CA VAL A 32 6.36 9.91 -11.01
C VAL A 32 6.70 8.52 -10.46
N LEU A 33 7.81 7.93 -10.88
CA LEU A 33 8.24 6.62 -10.39
C LEU A 33 8.65 6.67 -8.91
N GLU A 34 9.30 7.74 -8.46
CA GLU A 34 9.65 7.94 -7.06
C GLU A 34 8.41 8.11 -6.17
N MET A 35 7.43 8.90 -6.63
CA MET A 35 6.15 9.03 -5.93
C MET A 35 5.37 7.70 -5.87
N GLN A 36 5.32 6.95 -6.97
CA GLN A 36 4.68 5.63 -7.00
C GLN A 36 5.37 4.65 -6.06
N ARG A 37 6.70 4.66 -6.02
CA ARG A 37 7.48 3.82 -5.11
C ARG A 37 7.18 4.16 -3.65
N ALA A 38 7.18 5.45 -3.29
CA ALA A 38 6.86 5.88 -1.94
C ALA A 38 5.42 5.48 -1.52
N ALA A 39 4.46 5.60 -2.43
CA ALA A 39 3.09 5.14 -2.19
C ALA A 39 3.02 3.63 -1.95
N GLN A 40 3.72 2.83 -2.78
CA GLN A 40 3.77 1.37 -2.61
C GLN A 40 4.48 0.94 -1.32
N GLU A 41 5.54 1.63 -0.92
CA GLU A 41 6.23 1.36 0.35
C GLU A 41 5.29 1.63 1.54
N ASN A 42 4.53 2.74 1.51
CA ASN A 42 3.53 3.02 2.54
C ASN A 42 2.39 1.99 2.59
N GLU A 43 1.84 1.60 1.44
CA GLU A 43 0.80 0.55 1.38
C GLU A 43 1.32 -0.79 1.92
N ARG A 44 2.57 -1.14 1.58
CA ARG A 44 3.21 -2.35 2.08
C ARG A 44 3.34 -2.31 3.61
N ASP A 45 3.78 -1.20 4.16
CA ASP A 45 3.96 -1.05 5.61
C ASP A 45 2.62 -1.10 6.35
N GLU A 46 1.55 -0.51 5.78
CA GLU A 46 0.20 -0.61 6.34
C GLU A 46 -0.30 -2.07 6.34
N ILE A 47 -0.13 -2.78 5.22
CA ILE A 47 -0.51 -4.20 5.11
C ILE A 47 0.26 -5.04 6.13
N LEU A 48 1.57 -4.82 6.25
CA LEU A 48 2.39 -5.52 7.24
C LEU A 48 1.92 -5.24 8.67
N GLY A 49 1.54 -4.01 8.98
CA GLY A 49 0.94 -3.64 10.26
C GLY A 49 -0.34 -4.44 10.55
N ARG A 50 -1.27 -4.47 9.59
CA ARG A 50 -2.54 -5.22 9.73
C ARG A 50 -2.33 -6.73 9.85
N VAL A 51 -1.40 -7.29 9.07
CA VAL A 51 -1.06 -8.72 9.15
C VAL A 51 -0.48 -9.05 10.52
N ASN A 52 0.36 -8.18 11.07
CA ASN A 52 0.94 -8.40 12.39
C ASN A 52 -0.12 -8.32 13.49
N GLU A 53 -1.04 -7.35 13.41
CA GLU A 53 -2.17 -7.23 14.34
C GLU A 53 -3.06 -8.48 14.29
N LEU A 54 -3.47 -8.91 13.10
CA LEU A 54 -4.25 -10.14 12.91
C LEU A 54 -3.53 -11.37 13.45
N LYS A 55 -2.22 -11.45 13.26
CA LYS A 55 -1.41 -12.55 13.79
C LYS A 55 -1.37 -12.52 15.33
N THR A 56 -1.25 -11.35 15.94
CA THR A 56 -1.34 -11.20 17.40
C THR A 56 -2.71 -11.61 17.92
N THR A 57 -3.79 -11.22 17.24
CA THR A 57 -5.16 -11.64 17.59
C THR A 57 -5.32 -13.16 17.47
N LEU A 58 -4.82 -13.76 16.39
CA LEU A 58 -4.87 -15.20 16.18
C LEU A 58 -4.11 -15.96 17.28
N ILE A 59 -2.90 -15.52 17.62
CA ILE A 59 -2.11 -16.11 18.71
C ILE A 59 -2.86 -15.97 20.05
N GLY A 60 -3.45 -14.80 20.32
CA GLY A 60 -4.26 -14.60 21.54
C GLY A 60 -5.51 -15.48 21.60
N MET A 61 -6.10 -15.82 20.45
CA MET A 61 -7.19 -16.77 20.33
C MET A 61 -6.74 -18.23 20.52
N GLU A 62 -5.57 -18.60 19.98
CA GLU A 62 -5.01 -19.95 20.06
C GLU A 62 -4.48 -20.28 21.47
N GLU A 63 -3.81 -19.32 22.12
CA GLU A 63 -3.24 -19.48 23.46
C GLU A 63 -4.31 -19.48 24.57
N ASN A 64 -5.50 -18.92 24.30
CA ASN A 64 -6.54 -18.79 25.31
C ASN A 64 -7.90 -19.29 24.80
N PRO A 65 -8.22 -20.59 24.98
CA PRO A 65 -9.49 -21.18 24.55
C PRO A 65 -10.72 -20.51 25.18
N ARG A 66 -10.56 -19.77 26.29
CA ARG A 66 -11.64 -18.97 26.89
C ARG A 66 -12.02 -17.74 26.06
N VAL A 67 -11.07 -17.16 25.32
CA VAL A 67 -11.34 -16.04 24.41
C VAL A 67 -12.15 -16.52 23.21
N LEU A 68 -11.79 -17.69 22.68
CA LEU A 68 -12.55 -18.36 21.62
C LEU A 68 -13.97 -18.72 22.09
N GLU A 69 -14.11 -19.28 23.30
CA GLU A 69 -15.42 -19.62 23.87
C GLU A 69 -16.27 -18.36 24.12
N ARG A 70 -15.65 -17.25 24.55
CA ARG A 70 -16.36 -15.97 24.72
C ARG A 70 -16.87 -15.42 23.39
N LEU A 71 -16.03 -15.38 22.36
CA LEU A 71 -16.43 -14.92 21.02
C LEU A 71 -17.50 -15.83 20.39
N ALA A 72 -17.37 -17.15 20.54
CA ALA A 72 -18.39 -18.10 20.08
C ALA A 72 -19.75 -17.88 20.78
N ARG A 73 -19.74 -17.55 22.08
CA ARG A 73 -20.96 -17.24 22.84
C ARG A 73 -21.54 -15.86 22.49
N GLU A 74 -20.71 -14.84 22.31
CA GLU A 74 -21.16 -13.45 22.11
C GLU A 74 -21.57 -13.16 20.66
N GLU A 75 -20.80 -13.60 19.66
CA GLU A 75 -21.07 -13.27 18.25
C GLU A 75 -21.93 -14.32 17.56
N LEU A 76 -21.75 -15.60 17.89
CA LEU A 76 -22.42 -16.71 17.22
C LEU A 76 -23.58 -17.30 18.03
N LEU A 77 -23.81 -16.81 19.24
CA LEU A 77 -24.78 -17.37 20.20
C LEU A 77 -24.63 -18.89 20.30
N LEU A 78 -23.40 -19.40 20.27
CA LEU A 78 -23.14 -20.82 20.42
C LEU A 78 -23.10 -21.16 21.90
N ALA A 79 -23.88 -22.17 22.28
CA ALA A 79 -23.81 -22.79 23.60
C ALA A 79 -23.22 -24.18 23.50
N ARG A 80 -22.71 -24.69 24.62
CA ARG A 80 -22.30 -26.10 24.71
C ARG A 80 -23.54 -26.99 24.52
N ASP A 81 -23.34 -28.20 24.01
CA ASP A 81 -24.42 -29.15 23.65
C ASP A 81 -25.44 -29.43 24.77
N ASN A 82 -25.09 -29.09 26.01
CA ASN A 82 -25.84 -29.30 27.24
C ASN A 82 -26.30 -28.00 27.94
N GLU A 83 -26.20 -26.84 27.28
CA GLU A 83 -26.65 -25.54 27.81
C GLU A 83 -27.85 -24.99 27.02
N GLN A 84 -28.82 -24.41 27.72
CA GLN A 84 -30.02 -23.81 27.12
C GLN A 84 -29.84 -22.29 27.01
N ILE A 85 -29.85 -21.75 25.79
CA ILE A 85 -29.76 -20.30 25.56
C ILE A 85 -31.14 -19.68 25.75
N VAL A 86 -31.26 -18.79 26.74
CA VAL A 86 -32.49 -18.03 26.98
C VAL A 86 -32.24 -16.60 26.50
N LEU A 87 -32.83 -16.25 25.35
CA LEU A 87 -32.83 -14.89 24.81
C LEU A 87 -34.01 -14.14 25.41
N PHE A 88 -33.72 -13.06 26.15
CA PHE A 88 -34.74 -12.16 26.66
C PHE A 88 -34.89 -11.01 25.67
N GLU A 89 -35.99 -11.00 24.91
CA GLU A 89 -36.37 -9.85 24.10
C GLU A 89 -36.92 -8.77 25.05
N ALA A 90 -36.33 -7.58 25.03
CA ALA A 90 -36.79 -6.47 25.87
C ALA A 90 -38.20 -6.03 25.42
N PRO A 91 -39.09 -5.68 26.35
CA PRO A 91 -40.48 -5.33 26.06
C PRO A 91 -40.66 -4.05 25.25
#